data_AF-K2A4J7-F1
#
_entry.id   AF-K2A4J7-F1
#
_cell.length_a   1.000
_cell.length_b   1.000
_cell.length_c   1.000
_cell.angle_alpha   90.00
_cell.angle_beta   90.00
_cell.angle_gamma   90.00
#
_symmetry.space_group_name_H-M   'P 1'
#
loop_
_entity.id
_entity.type
_entity.pdbx_description
1 polymer ?
#
loop_
_entity_poly.entity_id
_entity_poly.type
_entity_poly.pdbx_seq_one_letter_code
_entity_poly.pdbx_strand_id
1 'polypeptide(L)'
;MSNKRKSRFRNYVKHPRYGDKPVYSGLEVAIEDILSSHWSYKRESIFPESAVKADISKQNYSMFPRQYYVDIEKVCTQCGRWFLFYAQEQKYWYEELQFYIDADCIKCIECRKSDQAVKAMILRYEVLVKKADKNEEEKNELKNIALELFKQGYIKNVNKIGGHC
;
A
#
# COMPACT_ATOMS: atom_id res chain seq x y z
N MET A 1 -34.00 -27.37 5.26
CA MET A 1 -33.37 -26.04 5.44
C MET A 1 -31.87 -26.23 5.60
N SER A 2 -31.07 -26.08 4.54
CA SER A 2 -29.61 -26.14 4.64
C SER A 2 -29.04 -24.91 3.93
N ASN A 3 -28.94 -23.81 4.69
CA ASN A 3 -28.40 -22.57 4.17
C ASN A 3 -26.88 -22.69 4.09
N LYS A 4 -26.42 -22.94 2.86
CA LYS A 4 -25.13 -22.54 2.27
C LYS A 4 -24.18 -21.86 3.27
N ARG A 5 -23.05 -22.52 3.59
CA ARG A 5 -21.80 -21.84 3.97
C ARG A 5 -21.35 -20.97 2.77
N LYS A 6 -22.01 -19.84 2.55
CA LYS A 6 -21.62 -18.84 1.54
C LYS A 6 -20.24 -18.32 1.96
N SER A 7 -19.26 -18.49 1.06
CA SER A 7 -17.86 -18.03 1.11
C SER A 7 -17.53 -17.09 2.28
N ARG A 8 -16.76 -17.59 3.25
CA ARG A 8 -16.27 -16.80 4.40
C ARG A 8 -15.36 -15.64 3.99
N PHE A 9 -14.92 -15.62 2.72
CA PHE A 9 -13.98 -14.66 2.18
C PHE A 9 -14.65 -13.78 1.12
N ARG A 10 -14.36 -12.48 1.18
CA ARG A 10 -14.70 -11.52 0.12
C ARG A 10 -13.76 -11.73 -1.07
N ASN A 11 -14.08 -11.08 -2.19
CA ASN A 11 -13.16 -11.02 -3.33
C ASN A 11 -12.11 -9.92 -3.05
N TYR A 12 -10.95 -10.33 -2.52
CA TYR A 12 -9.85 -9.42 -2.20
C TYR A 12 -8.98 -9.13 -3.43
N VAL A 13 -8.42 -7.92 -3.50
CA VAL A 13 -7.40 -7.58 -4.49
C VAL A 13 -6.21 -8.53 -4.34
N LYS A 14 -5.80 -9.17 -5.45
CA LYS A 14 -4.68 -10.10 -5.47
C LYS A 14 -3.35 -9.39 -5.24
N HIS A 15 -2.72 -9.68 -4.12
CA HIS A 15 -1.36 -9.26 -3.82
C HIS A 15 -0.35 -10.09 -4.63
N PRO A 16 0.63 -9.46 -5.31
CA PRO A 16 1.58 -10.15 -6.18
C PRO A 16 2.44 -11.18 -5.45
N ARG A 17 2.67 -11.01 -4.14
CA ARG A 17 3.50 -11.91 -3.32
C ARG A 17 2.70 -12.90 -2.48
N TYR A 18 1.50 -12.51 -2.02
CA TYR A 18 0.77 -13.23 -0.97
C TYR A 18 -0.56 -13.81 -1.46
N GLY A 19 -0.95 -13.53 -2.70
CA GLY A 19 -2.22 -13.98 -3.27
C GLY A 19 -3.38 -13.10 -2.83
N ASP A 20 -4.56 -13.70 -2.70
CA ASP A 20 -5.84 -13.03 -2.47
C ASP A 20 -6.59 -13.63 -1.28
N LYS A 21 -5.91 -14.37 -0.41
CA LYS A 21 -6.46 -15.01 0.79
C LYS A 21 -5.54 -14.78 1.98
N PRO A 22 -6.05 -14.89 3.22
CA PRO A 22 -5.21 -14.86 4.40
C PRO A 22 -4.16 -15.98 4.37
N VAL A 23 -2.97 -15.70 4.89
CA VAL A 23 -1.82 -16.62 4.92
C VAL A 23 -1.66 -17.18 6.32
N TYR A 24 -1.99 -18.46 6.49
CA TYR A 24 -1.78 -19.17 7.75
C TYR A 24 -0.28 -19.26 8.08
N SER A 25 0.10 -18.87 9.30
CA SER A 25 1.50 -18.85 9.72
C SER A 25 1.94 -20.12 10.44
N GLY A 26 1.00 -20.91 10.98
CA GLY A 26 1.30 -22.04 11.86
C GLY A 26 1.70 -21.66 13.29
N LEU A 27 1.69 -20.36 13.63
CA LEU A 27 2.02 -19.89 14.97
C LEU A 27 0.83 -20.07 15.91
N GLU A 28 1.00 -20.89 16.94
CA GLU A 28 0.03 -21.03 18.02
C GLU A 28 0.23 -19.90 19.03
N VAL A 29 -0.70 -18.94 19.05
CA VAL A 29 -0.71 -17.81 19.98
C VAL A 29 -2.15 -17.54 20.39
N ALA A 30 -2.36 -17.13 21.65
CA ALA A 30 -3.68 -16.80 22.14
C ALA A 30 -4.21 -15.55 21.42
N ILE A 31 -5.51 -15.52 21.12
CA ILE A 31 -6.13 -14.37 20.45
C ILE A 31 -5.99 -13.11 21.31
N GLU A 32 -6.00 -13.26 22.63
CA GLU A 32 -5.83 -12.18 23.61
C GLU A 32 -4.45 -11.51 23.50
N ASP A 33 -3.40 -12.28 23.26
CA ASP A 33 -2.03 -11.77 23.06
C ASP A 33 -1.93 -11.00 21.73
N ILE A 34 -2.60 -11.50 20.69
CA ILE A 34 -2.73 -10.77 19.43
C ILE A 34 -3.46 -9.46 19.68
N LEU A 35 -4.68 -9.48 20.24
CA LEU A 35 -5.52 -8.30 20.42
C LEU A 35 -4.91 -7.24 21.35
N SER A 36 -4.02 -7.63 22.25
CA SER A 36 -3.26 -6.71 23.11
C SER A 36 -2.01 -6.12 22.45
N SER A 37 -1.55 -6.71 21.34
CA SER A 37 -0.36 -6.25 20.60
C SER A 37 -0.53 -4.89 19.95
N HIS A 38 -1.75 -4.50 19.60
CA HIS A 38 -2.01 -3.19 19.03
C HIS A 38 -3.43 -2.73 19.34
N TRP A 39 -3.56 -1.46 19.74
CA TRP A 39 -4.84 -0.87 20.15
C TRP A 39 -5.91 -0.93 19.05
N SER A 40 -5.51 -0.95 17.77
CA SER A 40 -6.45 -0.98 16.65
C SER A 40 -7.06 -2.37 16.41
N TYR A 41 -6.36 -3.46 16.77
CA TYR A 41 -6.79 -4.81 16.40
C TYR A 41 -8.16 -5.18 16.95
N LYS A 42 -8.55 -4.65 18.11
CA LYS A 42 -9.89 -4.85 18.69
C LYS A 42 -11.03 -4.25 17.84
N ARG A 43 -10.72 -3.34 16.93
CA ARG A 43 -11.68 -2.64 16.06
C ARG A 43 -11.62 -3.07 14.60
N GLU A 44 -10.64 -3.89 14.26
CA GLU A 44 -10.35 -4.31 12.88
C GLU A 44 -10.85 -5.74 12.64
N SER A 45 -11.13 -6.07 11.38
CA SER A 45 -11.41 -7.44 10.97
C SER A 45 -10.09 -8.17 10.69
N ILE A 46 -9.58 -8.89 11.68
CA ILE A 46 -8.30 -9.59 11.61
C ILE A 46 -8.46 -11.10 11.38
N PHE A 47 -7.40 -11.77 10.91
CA PHE A 47 -7.29 -13.22 10.83
C PHE A 47 -6.23 -13.71 11.82
N PRO A 48 -6.61 -14.08 13.07
CA PRO A 48 -5.64 -14.45 14.10
C PRO A 48 -4.70 -15.59 13.72
N GLU A 49 -5.17 -16.52 12.88
CA GLU A 49 -4.42 -17.67 12.39
C GLU A 49 -3.24 -17.31 11.45
N SER A 50 -3.17 -16.05 11.01
CA SER A 50 -2.07 -15.51 10.20
C SER A 50 -0.98 -14.83 11.03
N ALA A 51 -1.03 -14.96 12.36
CA ALA A 51 -0.14 -14.25 13.27
C ALA A 51 1.34 -14.51 12.98
N VAL A 52 2.11 -13.45 12.79
CA VAL A 52 3.56 -13.48 12.65
C VAL A 52 4.18 -12.71 13.81
N LYS A 53 5.18 -13.31 14.46
CA LYS A 53 5.92 -12.66 15.54
C LYS A 53 6.77 -11.51 14.99
N ALA A 54 6.66 -10.36 15.63
CA ALA A 54 7.41 -9.17 15.29
C ALA A 54 8.79 -9.17 15.99
N ASP A 55 9.76 -8.53 15.36
CA ASP A 55 11.03 -8.14 15.97
C ASP A 55 10.91 -6.71 16.49
N ILE A 56 10.76 -6.56 17.80
CA ILE A 56 10.55 -5.26 18.46
C ILE A 56 11.77 -4.36 18.32
N SER A 57 12.99 -4.93 18.30
CA SER A 57 14.22 -4.16 18.07
C SER A 57 14.25 -3.52 16.68
N LYS A 58 13.50 -4.15 15.77
CA LYS A 58 13.16 -3.73 14.41
C LYS A 58 12.34 -2.45 14.30
N GLN A 59 11.54 -2.10 15.30
CA GLN A 59 10.41 -1.20 15.09
C GLN A 59 10.71 0.26 15.40
N ASN A 60 10.12 1.15 14.59
CA ASN A 60 10.09 2.59 14.85
C ASN A 60 8.76 2.99 15.50
N TYR A 61 8.75 3.21 16.82
CA TYR A 61 7.56 3.52 17.62
C TYR A 61 7.85 4.56 18.72
N SER A 62 6.82 5.29 19.17
CA SER A 62 6.97 6.29 20.24
C SER A 62 6.60 5.76 21.62
N MET A 63 5.50 5.00 21.72
CA MET A 63 4.96 4.54 23.00
C MET A 63 5.10 3.02 23.19
N PHE A 64 4.48 2.24 22.31
CA PHE A 64 4.44 0.78 22.44
C PHE A 64 4.69 0.10 21.09
N PRO A 65 5.53 -0.95 21.07
CA PRO A 65 5.72 -1.77 19.88
C PRO A 65 4.55 -2.74 19.68
N ARG A 66 4.45 -3.32 18.48
CA ARG A 66 3.58 -4.45 18.20
C ARG A 66 4.31 -5.76 18.44
N GLN A 67 3.73 -6.68 19.19
CA GLN A 67 4.35 -8.00 19.42
C GLN A 67 4.04 -8.99 18.29
N TYR A 68 2.85 -8.88 17.70
CA TYR A 68 2.39 -9.71 16.60
C TYR A 68 1.78 -8.87 15.47
N TYR A 69 2.00 -9.31 14.24
CA TYR A 69 1.28 -8.85 13.06
C TYR A 69 0.28 -9.93 12.64
N VAL A 70 -0.87 -9.52 12.10
CA VAL A 70 -1.93 -10.40 11.59
C VAL A 70 -2.45 -9.84 10.28
N ASP A 71 -2.91 -10.68 9.36
CA ASP A 71 -3.62 -10.24 8.17
C ASP A 71 -4.88 -9.47 8.59
N ILE A 72 -5.05 -8.29 8.01
CA ILE A 72 -6.16 -7.38 8.31
C ILE A 72 -6.98 -7.14 7.04
N GLU A 73 -8.29 -7.32 7.12
CA GLU A 73 -9.21 -6.95 6.06
C GLU A 73 -9.41 -5.44 6.03
N LYS A 74 -9.18 -4.82 4.87
CA LYS A 74 -9.30 -3.38 4.64
C LYS A 74 -10.10 -3.07 3.38
N VAL A 75 -10.67 -1.87 3.32
CA VAL A 75 -11.29 -1.30 2.11
C VAL A 75 -10.38 -0.24 1.53
N CYS A 76 -10.05 -0.34 0.25
CA CYS A 76 -9.21 0.66 -0.41
C CYS A 76 -9.96 1.98 -0.53
N THR A 77 -9.41 3.06 0.04
CA THR A 77 -10.02 4.40 -0.01
C THR A 77 -10.09 5.00 -1.41
N GLN A 78 -9.33 4.46 -2.37
CA GLN A 78 -9.27 4.97 -3.75
C GLN A 78 -10.17 4.19 -4.72
N CYS A 79 -10.15 2.86 -4.69
CA CYS A 79 -10.95 2.04 -5.62
C CYS A 79 -12.14 1.32 -4.97
N GLY A 80 -12.31 1.43 -3.65
CA GLY A 80 -13.41 0.80 -2.90
C GLY A 80 -13.34 -0.73 -2.78
N ARG A 81 -12.35 -1.38 -3.39
CA ARG A 81 -12.19 -2.84 -3.33
C ARG A 81 -11.63 -3.28 -1.98
N TRP A 82 -12.08 -4.45 -1.54
CA TRP A 82 -11.53 -5.14 -0.38
C TRP A 82 -10.11 -5.64 -0.69
N PHE A 83 -9.21 -5.54 0.27
CA PHE A 83 -7.87 -6.11 0.19
C PHE A 83 -7.39 -6.53 1.57
N LEU A 84 -6.35 -7.35 1.59
CA LEU A 84 -5.70 -7.79 2.83
C LEU A 84 -4.41 -6.99 3.04
N PHE A 85 -4.26 -6.40 4.22
CA PHE A 85 -2.97 -5.91 4.68
C PHE A 85 -2.27 -7.06 5.40
N TYR A 86 -1.37 -7.73 4.69
CA TYR A 86 -0.77 -8.98 5.14
C TYR A 86 0.14 -8.78 6.35
N ALA A 87 0.18 -9.75 7.27
CA ALA A 87 1.08 -9.79 8.42
C ALA A 87 2.55 -9.71 7.97
N GLN A 88 2.89 -10.43 6.91
CA GLN A 88 4.23 -10.41 6.34
C GLN A 88 4.55 -9.08 5.65
N GLU A 89 3.54 -8.39 5.10
CA GLU A 89 3.71 -7.04 4.55
C GLU A 89 3.94 -6.02 5.67
N GLN A 90 3.16 -6.09 6.75
CA GLN A 90 3.33 -5.29 7.96
C GLN A 90 4.74 -5.44 8.52
N LYS A 91 5.21 -6.68 8.66
CA LYS A 91 6.57 -6.97 9.13
C LYS A 91 7.63 -6.23 8.30
N TYR A 92 7.54 -6.30 6.98
CA TYR A 92 8.45 -5.58 6.09
C TYR A 92 8.33 -4.06 6.22
N TRP A 93 7.11 -3.51 6.31
CA TRP A 93 6.88 -2.08 6.45
C TRP A 93 7.51 -1.51 7.73
N TYR A 94 7.25 -2.16 8.86
CA TYR A 94 7.63 -1.61 10.15
C TYR A 94 9.07 -1.95 10.55
N GLU A 95 9.60 -3.11 10.13
CA GLU A 95 10.95 -3.56 10.54
C GLU A 95 12.03 -3.23 9.51
N GLU A 96 11.72 -3.24 8.21
CA GLU A 96 12.73 -3.04 7.17
C GLU A 96 12.62 -1.65 6.53
N LEU A 97 11.41 -1.17 6.24
CA LEU A 97 11.18 0.19 5.74
C LEU A 97 11.12 1.26 6.84
N GLN A 98 11.15 0.84 8.11
CA GLN A 98 11.14 1.72 9.29
C GLN A 98 9.94 2.69 9.33
N PHE A 99 8.82 2.31 8.73
CA PHE A 99 7.58 3.07 8.88
C PHE A 99 7.17 3.09 10.34
N TYR A 100 6.62 4.22 10.77
CA TYR A 100 6.13 4.38 12.13
C TYR A 100 5.06 3.33 12.43
N ILE A 101 5.10 2.71 13.61
CA ILE A 101 4.29 1.51 13.93
C ILE A 101 2.77 1.76 13.86
N ASP A 102 2.32 3.00 14.03
CA ASP A 102 0.91 3.39 13.93
C ASP A 102 0.49 3.73 12.48
N ALA A 103 1.39 3.67 11.50
CA ALA A 103 1.05 3.93 10.10
C ALA A 103 0.07 2.87 9.58
N ASP A 104 -1.02 3.31 8.96
CA ASP A 104 -2.08 2.42 8.46
C ASP A 104 -2.04 2.26 6.93
N CYS A 105 -2.46 1.08 6.49
CA CYS A 105 -2.51 0.69 5.10
C CYS A 105 -3.92 0.90 4.55
N ILE A 106 -4.15 2.06 3.93
CA ILE A 106 -5.48 2.50 3.49
C ILE A 106 -5.78 2.28 1.98
N LYS A 107 -4.78 1.90 1.19
CA LYS A 107 -4.91 1.66 -0.25
C LYS A 107 -4.42 0.26 -0.60
N CYS A 108 -5.07 -0.41 -1.56
CA CYS A 108 -4.62 -1.71 -2.06
C CYS A 108 -3.30 -1.58 -2.86
N ILE A 109 -2.62 -2.71 -3.08
CA ILE A 109 -1.32 -2.75 -3.76
C ILE A 109 -1.34 -2.13 -5.17
N GLU A 110 -2.41 -2.35 -5.93
CA GLU A 110 -2.56 -1.79 -7.27
C GLU A 110 -2.64 -0.25 -7.23
N CYS A 111 -3.45 0.30 -6.33
CA CYS A 111 -3.55 1.74 -6.12
C CYS A 111 -2.25 2.34 -5.59
N ARG A 112 -1.56 1.67 -4.65
CA ARG A 112 -0.25 2.12 -4.15
C ARG A 112 0.79 2.16 -5.28
N LYS A 113 0.83 1.15 -6.14
CA LYS A 113 1.74 1.12 -7.30
C LYS A 113 1.41 2.21 -8.32
N SER A 114 0.13 2.45 -8.56
CA SER A 114 -0.32 3.56 -9.42
C SER A 114 0.15 4.91 -8.85
N ASP A 115 -0.07 5.17 -7.55
CA ASP A 115 0.42 6.39 -6.90
C ASP A 115 1.94 6.54 -6.99
N GLN A 116 2.69 5.46 -6.80
CA GLN A 116 4.15 5.45 -6.92
C GLN A 116 4.60 5.79 -8.34
N ALA A 117 3.95 5.22 -9.36
CA ALA A 117 4.23 5.53 -10.77
C ALA A 117 3.97 7.01 -11.08
N VAL A 118 2.86 7.56 -10.58
CA VAL A 118 2.55 8.99 -10.71
C VAL A 118 3.60 9.85 -10.04
N LYS A 119 3.99 9.55 -8.80
CA LYS A 119 5.04 10.30 -8.09
C LYS A 119 6.36 10.27 -8.87
N ALA A 120 6.74 9.11 -9.41
CA ALA A 120 7.93 8.98 -10.24
C ALA A 120 7.83 9.84 -11.51
N MET A 121 6.68 9.85 -12.18
CA MET A 121 6.43 10.72 -13.34
C MET A 121 6.54 12.21 -12.98
N ILE A 122 5.97 12.65 -11.85
CA ILE A 122 6.07 14.04 -11.39
C ILE A 122 7.53 14.43 -11.14
N LEU A 123 8.29 13.60 -10.41
CA LEU A 123 9.71 13.86 -10.15
C LEU A 123 10.52 13.93 -11.45
N ARG A 124 10.27 13.01 -12.40
CA ARG A 124 10.95 13.01 -13.69
C ARG A 124 10.60 14.25 -14.51
N TYR A 125 9.33 14.64 -14.52
CA TYR A 125 8.86 15.88 -15.14
C TYR A 125 9.59 17.10 -14.57
N GLU A 126 9.69 17.21 -13.24
CA GLU A 126 10.38 18.33 -12.58
C GLU A 126 11.87 18.41 -12.94
N VAL A 127 12.55 17.26 -12.98
CA VAL A 127 13.95 17.17 -13.40
C VAL A 127 14.11 17.65 -14.85
N LEU A 128 13.27 17.14 -15.76
CA LEU A 128 13.32 17.51 -17.17
C LEU A 128 13.02 19.00 -17.36
N VAL A 129 11.98 19.55 -16.73
CA VAL A 129 11.64 20.98 -16.86
C VAL A 129 12.81 21.89 -16.48
N LYS A 130 13.54 21.57 -15.41
CA LYS A 130 14.67 22.37 -14.91
C LYS A 130 15.94 22.27 -15.78
N LYS A 131 16.04 21.25 -16.65
CA LYS A 131 17.21 21.06 -17.50
C LYS A 131 17.22 22.08 -18.64
N ALA A 132 18.28 22.89 -18.77
CA ALA A 132 18.39 23.90 -19.85
C ALA A 132 18.50 23.23 -21.22
N ASP A 133 19.51 22.37 -21.40
CA ASP A 133 19.79 21.70 -22.67
C ASP A 133 19.21 20.28 -22.69
N LYS A 134 18.05 20.13 -23.34
CA LYS A 134 17.37 18.85 -23.54
C LYS A 134 17.66 18.33 -24.93
N ASN A 135 18.04 17.06 -25.05
CA ASN A 135 18.08 16.39 -26.35
C ASN A 135 16.65 16.10 -26.85
N GLU A 136 16.51 15.65 -28.09
CA GLU A 136 15.18 15.37 -28.68
C GLU A 136 14.42 14.25 -27.95
N GLU A 137 15.12 13.23 -27.44
CA GLU A 137 14.50 12.16 -26.66
C GLU A 137 13.88 12.69 -25.36
N GLU A 138 14.60 13.55 -24.64
CA GLU A 138 14.17 14.18 -23.40
C GLU A 138 13.02 15.18 -23.62
N LYS A 139 13.00 15.88 -24.76
CA LYS A 139 11.86 16.73 -25.16
C LYS A 139 10.60 15.88 -25.40
N ASN A 140 10.75 14.74 -26.07
CA ASN A 140 9.65 13.82 -26.33
C ASN A 140 9.17 13.16 -25.03
N GLU A 141 10.09 12.74 -24.16
CA GLU A 141 9.78 12.21 -22.83
C GLU A 141 8.99 13.23 -22.00
N LEU A 142 9.45 14.49 -21.96
CA LEU A 142 8.77 15.57 -21.24
C LEU A 142 7.34 15.77 -21.73
N LYS A 143 7.12 15.80 -23.06
CA LYS A 143 5.78 15.92 -23.66
C LYS A 143 4.88 14.74 -23.28
N ASN A 144 5.41 13.52 -23.34
CA ASN A 144 4.66 12.30 -23.01
C ASN A 144 4.25 12.28 -21.54
N ILE A 145 5.17 12.62 -20.63
CA ILE A 145 4.87 12.71 -19.20
C ILE A 145 3.85 13.82 -18.93
N ALA A 146 3.99 14.99 -19.55
CA ALA A 146 3.06 16.10 -19.40
C ALA A 146 1.64 15.71 -19.85
N LEU A 147 1.52 15.00 -20.98
CA LEU A 147 0.24 14.52 -21.49
C LEU A 147 -0.40 13.51 -20.54
N GLU A 148 0.38 12.57 -20.00
CA GLU A 148 -0.13 11.56 -19.08
C GLU A 148 -0.60 12.17 -17.76
N LEU A 149 0.21 13.07 -17.17
CA LEU A 149 -0.17 13.81 -15.96
C LEU A 149 -1.39 14.71 -16.18
N PHE A 150 -1.58 15.26 -17.39
CA PHE A 150 -2.77 16.02 -17.76
C PHE A 150 -4.01 15.12 -17.84
N LYS A 151 -3.92 13.97 -18.51
CA LYS A 151 -5.03 12.99 -18.60
C LYS A 151 -5.49 12.51 -17.22
N GLN A 152 -4.55 12.35 -16.30
CA GLN A 152 -4.82 11.96 -14.93
C GLN A 152 -5.25 13.13 -14.02
N GLY A 153 -5.27 14.37 -14.54
CA GLY A 153 -5.74 15.56 -13.83
C GLY A 153 -4.74 16.18 -12.84
N TYR A 154 -3.48 15.73 -12.83
CA TYR A 154 -2.42 16.29 -11.99
C TYR A 154 -1.89 17.62 -12.53
N ILE A 155 -1.92 17.82 -13.86
CA ILE A 155 -1.63 19.10 -14.51
C ILE A 155 -2.92 19.65 -15.09
N LYS A 156 -3.29 20.88 -14.76
CA LYS A 156 -4.52 21.54 -15.25
C LYS A 156 -4.28 22.54 -16.38
N ASN A 157 -3.04 22.95 -16.62
CA ASN A 157 -2.72 24.00 -17.58
C ASN A 157 -2.19 23.41 -18.90
N VAL A 158 -2.99 23.54 -19.96
CA VAL A 158 -2.71 23.03 -21.32
C VAL A 158 -1.46 23.67 -21.94
N ASN A 159 -1.10 24.90 -21.53
CA ASN A 159 0.10 25.60 -22.02
C ASN A 159 1.42 24.93 -21.58
N LYS A 160 1.38 23.96 -20.65
CA LYS A 160 2.55 23.13 -20.29
C LYS A 160 2.74 21.91 -21.20
N ILE A 161 1.76 21.60 -22.05
CA ILE A 161 1.78 20.46 -22.98
C ILE A 161 2.38 20.89 -24.33
N GLY A 162 2.10 22.13 -24.74
CA GLY A 162 2.75 22.79 -25.86
C GLY A 162 3.87 23.68 -25.37
N GLY A 163 5.10 23.16 -25.31
CA GLY A 163 6.27 24.04 -25.38
C GLY A 163 6.19 24.80 -26.70
N HIS A 164 5.70 26.04 -26.65
CA HIS A 164 5.82 26.94 -27.78
C HIS A 164 7.31 27.12 -28.08
N CYS A 165 7.59 26.96 -29.38
CA CYS A 165 8.87 27.09 -30.06
C CYS A 165 9.71 28.26 -29.58
#